data_AF-A0A557SS32-F1
#
_entry.id   AF-A0A557SS32-F1
#
_cell.length_a   1.000
_cell.length_b   1.000
_cell.length_c   1.000
_cell.angle_alpha   90.00
_cell.angle_beta   90.00
_cell.angle_gamma   90.00
#
_symmetry.space_group_name_H-M   'P 1'
#
loop_
_entity.id
_entity.type
_entity.pdbx_description
1 polymer ?
#
loop_
_entity_poly.entity_id
_entity_poly.type
_entity_poly.pdbx_seq_one_letter_code
_entity_poly.pdbx_strand_id
1 'polypeptide(L)' 'MTCKTHFRQVPGLGLTAVVPKEWLNKKVKFEYGEREFETYVMYRGKRSIIRLEQKTLSGGPVTIKLLD' A
#
# COMPACT_ATOMS: atom_id res chain seq x y z
N MET A 1 -4.00 11.09 -8.69
CA MET A 1 -2.52 11.12 -8.45
C MET A 1 -1.98 9.69 -8.37
N THR A 2 -0.74 9.41 -8.78
CA THR A 2 -0.13 8.06 -8.70
C THR A 2 1.24 8.08 -8.00
N CYS A 3 1.61 6.97 -7.35
CA CYS A 3 2.85 6.80 -6.62
C CYS A 3 3.43 5.42 -6.91
N LYS A 4 4.69 5.36 -7.38
CA LYS A 4 5.44 4.11 -7.52
C LYS A 4 6.22 3.85 -6.23
N THR A 5 6.03 2.69 -5.63
CA THR A 5 6.65 2.30 -4.37
C THR A 5 6.89 0.79 -4.36
N HIS A 6 7.28 0.23 -3.21
CA HIS A 6 7.50 -1.20 -3.05
C HIS A 6 6.75 -1.72 -1.83
N PHE A 7 6.06 -2.84 -2.01
CA PHE A 7 5.62 -3.65 -0.88
C PHE A 7 6.81 -4.36 -0.26
N ARG A 8 6.91 -4.28 1.07
CA ARG A 8 7.87 -5.02 1.89
C ARG A 8 7.13 -5.84 2.91
N GLN A 9 7.62 -7.04 3.19
CA GLN A 9 7.10 -7.86 4.27
C GLN A 9 7.48 -7.21 5.60
N VAL A 10 6.48 -6.84 6.40
CA VAL A 10 6.68 -6.28 7.74
C VAL A 10 6.10 -7.25 8.77
N PRO A 11 6.91 -7.72 9.74
CA PRO A 11 6.43 -8.61 10.80
C PRO A 11 5.21 -8.02 11.54
N GLY A 12 4.17 -8.84 11.73
CA GLY A 12 2.91 -8.42 12.36
C GLY A 12 2.01 -7.50 11.50
N LEU A 13 2.43 -7.17 10.28
CA LEU A 13 1.68 -6.34 9.33
C LEU A 13 1.50 -6.96 7.95
N GLY A 14 2.25 -7.99 7.58
CA GLY A 14 2.19 -8.48 6.19
C GLY A 14 2.83 -7.48 5.22
N LEU A 15 2.37 -7.47 3.97
CA LEU A 15 2.95 -6.61 2.95
C LEU A 15 2.52 -5.16 3.16
N THR A 16 3.51 -4.28 3.33
CA THR A 16 3.31 -2.87 3.60
C THR A 16 4.07 -2.03 2.59
N ALA A 17 3.41 -1.00 2.04
CA ALA A 17 4.03 -0.01 1.17
C ALA A 17 3.87 1.39 1.77
N VAL A 18 4.91 2.22 1.66
CA VAL A 18 4.87 3.62 2.09
C VAL A 18 4.35 4.47 0.95
N VAL A 19 3.46 5.40 1.28
CA VAL A 19 2.81 6.34 0.35
C VAL A 19 2.97 7.78 0.86
N PRO A 20 2.70 8.80 0.03
CA PRO A 20 2.81 10.20 0.44
C PRO A 20 1.95 10.53 1.66
N LYS A 21 2.42 11.47 2.49
CA LYS A 21 1.78 11.81 3.77
C LYS A 21 0.38 12.40 3.55
N GLU A 22 0.25 13.22 2.52
CA GLU A 22 -0.97 13.90 2.07
C GLU A 22 -2.09 12.96 1.62
N TRP A 23 -1.80 11.66 1.48
CA TRP A 23 -2.81 10.64 1.17
C TRP A 23 -3.42 10.01 2.42
N LEU A 24 -2.98 10.38 3.62
CA LEU A 24 -3.54 9.83 4.86
C LEU A 24 -5.07 9.96 4.90
N ASN A 25 -5.75 8.88 5.28
CA ASN A 25 -7.20 8.74 5.31
C ASN A 25 -7.90 8.79 3.93
N LYS A 26 -7.16 8.78 2.82
CA LYS A 26 -7.73 8.69 1.48
C LYS A 26 -7.75 7.24 0.99
N LYS A 27 -8.66 6.96 0.05
CA LYS A 27 -8.77 5.65 -0.59
C LYS A 27 -7.78 5.57 -1.76
N VAL A 28 -7.17 4.41 -1.93
CA VAL A 28 -6.26 4.15 -3.05
C VAL A 28 -6.60 2.84 -3.72
N LYS A 29 -6.08 2.69 -4.93
CA LYS A 29 -6.23 1.53 -5.80
C LYS A 29 -4.88 1.12 -6.37
N PHE A 30 -4.62 -0.18 -6.44
CA PHE A 30 -3.38 -0.69 -7.02
C PHE A 30 -3.58 -2.11 -7.54
N GLU A 31 -2.74 -2.49 -8.50
CA GLU A 31 -2.63 -3.87 -8.98
C GLU A 31 -1.41 -4.52 -8.34
N TYR A 32 -1.57 -5.76 -7.91
CA TYR A 32 -0.46 -6.56 -7.40
C TYR A 32 -0.65 -8.04 -7.75
N GLY A 33 0.32 -8.61 -8.48
CA GLY A 33 0.10 -9.86 -9.20
C GLY A 33 -0.99 -9.69 -10.26
N GLU A 34 -1.93 -10.63 -10.33
CA GLU A 34 -3.04 -10.61 -11.29
C GLU A 34 -4.34 -10.08 -10.67
N ARG A 35 -4.24 -9.33 -9.57
CA ARG A 35 -5.40 -8.84 -8.82
C ARG A 35 -5.32 -7.34 -8.56
N GLU A 36 -6.50 -6.75 -8.55
CA GLU A 36 -6.71 -5.35 -8.22
C GLU A 36 -7.21 -5.21 -6.78
N PHE A 37 -6.70 -4.21 -6.08
CA PHE A 37 -7.01 -3.97 -4.68
C PHE A 37 -7.36 -2.51 -4.45
N GLU A 38 -8.29 -2.28 -3.52
CA GLU A 38 -8.58 -0.97 -2.96
C GLU A 38 -8.44 -0.99 -1.45
N THR A 39 -7.85 0.06 -0.89
CA THR A 39 -7.68 0.18 0.56
C THR A 39 -7.53 1.63 0.98
N TYR A 40 -7.58 1.89 2.28
CA TYR A 40 -7.33 3.20 2.85
C TYR A 40 -5.87 3.36 3.26
N VAL A 41 -5.35 4.57 3.09
CA VAL A 41 -4.04 4.93 3.62
C VAL A 41 -4.16 5.17 5.12
N MET A 42 -3.32 4.47 5.88
CA MET A 42 -3.28 4.51 7.34
C MET A 42 -1.99 5.16 7.84
N TYR A 43 -2.00 5.66 9.07
CA TYR A 43 -0.82 6.18 9.73
C TYR A 43 -0.17 5.12 10.62
N ARG A 44 1.16 4.95 10.52
CA ARG A 44 1.91 4.10 11.46
C ARG A 44 3.27 4.70 11.79
N GLY A 45 3.52 4.88 13.08
CA GLY A 45 4.75 5.44 13.62
C GLY A 45 4.94 6.89 13.20
N LYS A 46 5.44 7.09 11.98
CA LYS A 46 5.67 8.40 11.34
C LYS A 46 5.39 8.43 9.83
N ARG A 47 4.77 7.38 9.28
CA ARG A 47 4.59 7.22 7.83
C ARG A 47 3.13 6.90 7.49
N SER A 48 2.69 7.41 6.36
CA SER A 48 1.47 6.98 5.70
C SER A 48 1.76 5.70 4.92
N ILE A 49 0.95 4.67 5.15
CA ILE A 49 1.16 3.33 4.60
C ILE A 49 -0.13 2.75 4.05
N ILE A 50 0.02 1.78 3.15
CA ILE A 50 -1.03 0.82 2.83
C ILE A 50 -0.56 -0.59 3.19
N ARG A 51 -1.52 -1.44 3.53
CA ARG A 51 -1.27 -2.81 3.96
C ARG A 51 -2.07 -3.75 3.07
N LEU A 52 -1.43 -4.82 2.63
CA LEU A 52 -2.08 -5.95 1.98
C LEU A 52 -1.98 -7.15 2.92
N GLU A 53 -3.13 -7.54 3.48
CA GLU A 53 -3.25 -8.74 4.32
C GLU A 53 -3.29 -10.01 3.45
N GLN A 54 -2.15 -10.39 2.87
CA GLN A 54 -2.00 -11.71 2.26
C GLN A 54 -0.78 -12.43 2.83
N LYS A 55 -0.95 -13.74 3.07
CA LYS A 55 0.03 -14.59 3.76
C LYS A 55 1.16 -15.10 2.86
N THR A 56 1.02 -15.01 1.53
CA THR A 56 1.84 -15.78 0.58
C THR A 56 2.51 -14.96 -0.52
N LEU A 57 2.34 -13.65 -0.55
CA LEU A 57 2.97 -12.81 -1.57
C LEU A 57 4.36 -12.35 -1.12
N SER A 58 5.37 -12.55 -1.98
CA SER A 58 6.66 -11.89 -1.84
C SER A 58 6.51 -10.39 -2.09
N GLY A 59 7.34 -9.56 -1.44
CA GLY A 59 7.40 -8.12 -1.70
C GLY A 59 7.80 -7.81 -3.14
N GLY A 60 7.58 -6.57 -3.57
CA GLY A 60 7.76 -6.19 -4.97
C GLY A 60 7.33 -4.75 -5.28
N PRO A 61 7.71 -4.25 -6.47
CA PRO A 61 7.29 -2.92 -6.92
C PRO A 61 5.77 -2.88 -7.11
N VAL A 62 5.17 -1.73 -6.81
CA VAL A 62 3.74 -1.47 -6.98
C VAL A 62 3.51 -0.03 -7.42
N THR A 63 2.52 0.17 -8.29
CA THR A 63 2.00 1.50 -8.62
C THR A 63 0.66 1.69 -7.93
N ILE A 64 0.56 2.69 -7.08
CA ILE A 64 -0.63 3.00 -6.30
C ILE A 64 -1.27 4.28 -6.84
N LYS A 65 -2.56 4.24 -7.13
CA LYS A 65 -3.38 5.35 -7.59
C LYS A 65 -4.25 5.84 -6.45
N LEU A 66 -4.21 7.15 -6.18
CA LEU A 66 -5.17 7.80 -5.30
C LEU A 66 -6.54 7.83 -5.99
N LEU A 67 -7.57 7.37 -5.27
CA LEU A 67 -8.96 7.55 -5.63
C LEU A 67 -9.44 8.83 -4.93
N ASP A 68 -9.94 9.79 -5.69
CA ASP A 68 -10.52 11.03 -5.15
C ASP A 68 -11.77 10.74 -4.31
#